data_AF-A0A1G2W104-F1
#
_entry.id   AF-A0A1G2W104-F1
#
_cell.length_a   1.000
_cell.length_b   1.000
_cell.length_c   1.000
_cell.angle_alpha   90.00
_cell.angle_beta   90.00
_cell.angle_gamma   90.00
#
_symmetry.space_group_name_H-M   'P 1'
#
loop_
_entity.id
_entity.type
_entity.pdbx_description
1 polymer ?
#
loop_
_entity_poly.entity_id
_entity_poly.type
_entity_poly.pdbx_seq_one_letter_code
_entity_poly.pdbx_strand_id
1 'polypeptide(L)' 'MLGKTTEFLTNVKGELAKVTWPTRKDTYASTLVVIALVVVVAAFLWVVDTALSSAIRALLG' A
#
# COMPACT_ATOMS: atom_id res chain seq x y z
N MET A 1 39.31 -11.59 -8.65
CA MET A 1 37.82 -11.51 -8.70
C MET A 1 37.20 -11.09 -7.37
N LEU A 2 37.79 -11.43 -6.21
CA LEU A 2 37.28 -11.03 -4.88
C LEU A 2 37.29 -9.51 -4.59
N GLY A 3 38.27 -8.77 -5.10
CA GLY A 3 38.39 -7.32 -4.85
C GLY A 3 37.26 -6.47 -5.45
N LYS A 4 36.73 -6.87 -6.62
CA LYS A 4 35.59 -6.17 -7.26
C LYS A 4 34.32 -6.27 -6.43
N THR A 5 34.07 -7.41 -5.79
CA THR A 5 32.85 -7.63 -4.99
C THR A 5 32.88 -6.83 -3.68
N THR A 6 34.03 -6.70 -3.03
CA THR A 6 34.19 -5.87 -1.82
C THR A 6 34.05 -4.38 -2.11
N GLU A 7 34.56 -3.93 -3.25
CA GLU A 7 34.40 -2.55 -3.72
C GLU A 7 32.94 -2.26 -4.08
N PHE A 8 32.26 -3.21 -4.74
CA PHE A 8 30.83 -3.12 -5.04
C PHE A 8 29.96 -3.01 -3.78
N LEU A 9 30.23 -3.84 -2.75
CA LEU A 9 29.51 -3.78 -1.47
C LEU A 9 29.75 -2.46 -0.72
N THR A 10 30.94 -1.88 -0.85
CA THR A 10 31.28 -0.58 -0.25
C THR A 10 30.53 0.55 -0.94
N ASN A 11 30.46 0.52 -2.28
CA ASN A 11 29.69 1.48 -3.07
C ASN A 11 28.18 1.38 -2.81
N VAL A 12 27.62 0.17 -2.73
CA VAL A 12 26.20 -0.05 -2.39
C VAL A 12 25.86 0.49 -1.00
N LYS A 13 26.72 0.30 0.00
CA LYS A 13 26.53 0.92 1.33
C LYS A 13 26.50 2.45 1.27
N GLY A 14 27.34 3.06 0.42
CA GLY A 14 27.36 4.50 0.21
C GLY A 14 26.10 5.03 -0.50
N GLU A 15 25.52 4.27 -1.43
CA GLU A 15 24.26 4.62 -2.09
C GLU A 15 23.04 4.40 -1.20
N LEU A 16 23.04 3.34 -0.38
CA LEU A 16 21.99 3.09 0.61
C LEU A 16 21.93 4.22 1.66
N ALA A 17 23.06 4.86 1.97
CA ALA A 17 23.09 6.03 2.84
C ALA A 17 22.46 7.30 2.21
N LYS A 18 22.31 7.33 0.87
CA LYS A 18 21.61 8.41 0.16
C LYS A 18 20.10 8.17 0.10
N VAL A 19 19.61 7.01 0.56
CA VAL A 19 18.18 6.75 0.67
C VAL A 19 17.63 7.58 1.83
N THR A 20 16.97 8.67 1.48
CA THR A 20 16.25 9.52 2.42
C THR A 20 15.02 8.77 2.90
N TRP A 21 15.15 8.10 4.04
CA TRP A 21 13.99 7.48 4.69
C TRP A 21 13.02 8.56 5.18
N PRO A 22 11.72 8.41 4.90
CA PRO A 22 10.70 9.33 5.38
C PRO A 22 10.69 9.34 6.91
N THR A 23 10.40 10.51 7.49
CA THR A 23 10.29 10.61 8.94
C THR A 23 9.06 9.83 9.42
N ARG A 24 9.09 9.31 10.65
CA ARG A 24 7.98 8.48 11.20
C ARG A 24 6.62 9.17 11.05
N LYS A 25 6.58 10.51 11.12
CA LYS A 25 5.38 11.34 10.97
C LYS A 25 4.78 11.25 9.56
N ASP A 26 5.61 11.27 8.52
CA ASP A 26 5.16 11.20 7.12
C ASP A 26 4.60 9.81 6.79
N THR A 27 5.19 8.76 7.38
CA THR A 27 4.70 7.38 7.26
C THR A 27 3.29 7.26 7.85
N TYR A 28 3.08 7.76 9.08
CA TYR A 28 1.76 7.72 9.71
C TYR A 28 0.71 8.52 8.94
N ALA A 29 1.07 9.71 8.45
CA ALA A 29 0.17 10.53 7.64
C ALA A 29 -0.26 9.79 6.35
N SER A 30 0.70 9.18 5.65
CA SER A 30 0.43 8.41 4.43
C SER A 30 -0.45 7.18 4.71
N THR A 31 -0.19 6.45 5.79
CA THR A 31 -1.02 5.29 6.18
C THR A 31 -2.45 5.69 6.54
N LEU A 32 -2.64 6.82 7.22
CA LEU A 32 -3.97 7.31 7.60
C LEU A 32 -4.83 7.62 6.37
N VAL A 33 -4.24 8.24 5.35
CA VAL A 33 -4.93 8.53 4.07
C VAL A 33 -5.34 7.24 3.38
N VAL A 34 -4.46 6.23 3.35
CA VAL A 34 -4.78 4.91 2.76
C VAL A 34 -5.92 4.23 3.52
N ILE A 35 -5.91 4.27 4.85
CA ILE A 35 -7.01 3.70 5.66
C ILE A 35 -8.33 4.39 5.34
N ALA A 36 -8.34 5.72 5.27
CA ALA A 36 -9.54 6.47 4.91
C ALA A 36 -10.08 6.07 3.52
N LEU A 37 -9.19 5.95 2.53
CA LEU A 37 -9.56 5.50 1.18
C LEU A 37 -10.14 4.08 1.20
N VAL A 38 -9.53 3.15 1.93
CA VAL A 38 -10.01 1.77 2.06
C VAL A 38 -11.41 1.72 2.67
N VAL A 39 -11.69 2.53 3.70
CA VAL A 39 -13.02 2.60 4.33
C VAL A 39 -14.07 3.08 3.33
N VAL A 40 -13.76 4.09 2.52
CA VAL A 40 -14.67 4.60 1.48
C VAL A 40 -14.97 3.53 0.43
N VAL A 41 -13.94 2.85 -0.07
CA VAL A 41 -14.10 1.77 -1.07
C VAL A 41 -14.89 0.60 -0.49
N ALA A 42 -14.60 0.20 0.75
CA ALA A 42 -15.32 -0.87 1.42
C ALA A 42 -16.81 -0.54 1.61
N ALA A 43 -17.13 0.70 1.99
CA ALA A 43 -18.52 1.16 2.11
C ALA A 43 -19.24 1.15 0.76
N PHE A 44 -18.58 1.59 -0.32
CA PHE A 44 -19.14 1.56 -1.66
C PHE A 44 -19.44 0.13 -2.12
N LEU A 45 -18.48 -0.79 -1.98
CA LEU A 45 -18.69 -2.19 -2.33
C LEU A 45 -19.84 -2.80 -1.53
N TRP A 46 -19.87 -2.59 -0.22
CA TRP A 46 -20.96 -3.09 0.63
C TRP A 46 -22.36 -2.66 0.16
N VAL A 47 -22.52 -1.40 -0.26
CA VAL A 47 -23.79 -0.91 -0.83
C VAL A 47 -24.12 -1.62 -2.13
N VAL A 48 -23.15 -1.78 -3.02
CA VAL A 48 -23.34 -2.45 -4.32
C VAL A 48 -23.68 -3.93 -4.14
N ASP A 49 -22.93 -4.64 -3.30
CA ASP A 49 -23.15 -6.06 -3.00
C ASP A 49 -24.53 -6.32 -2.39
N THR A 50 -24.97 -5.47 -1.47
CA THR A 50 -26.30 -5.58 -0.85
C THR A 50 -27.42 -5.24 -1.82
N ALA A 51 -27.24 -4.24 -2.68
CA ALA A 51 -28.18 -3.88 -3.73
C ALA A 51 -28.33 -5.01 -4.77
N LEU A 52 -27.21 -5.54 -5.28
CA LEU A 52 -27.22 -6.67 -6.21
C LEU A 52 -27.83 -7.92 -5.57
N SER A 53 -27.44 -8.25 -4.33
CA SER A 53 -27.99 -9.42 -3.63
C SER A 53 -29.51 -9.33 -3.45
N SER A 54 -30.01 -8.14 -3.16
CA SER A 54 -31.45 -7.88 -3.04
C SER A 54 -32.16 -7.97 -4.39
N ALA A 55 -31.57 -7.41 -5.46
CA ALA A 55 -32.10 -7.49 -6.82
C ALA A 55 -32.15 -8.93 -7.34
N ILE A 56 -31.09 -9.71 -7.10
CA ILE A 56 -31.02 -11.13 -7.47
C ILE A 56 -32.09 -11.94 -6.70
N ARG A 57 -32.28 -11.67 -5.40
CA ARG A 57 -33.35 -12.32 -4.61
C ARG A 57 -34.75 -11.97 -5.13
N ALA A 58 -34.96 -10.75 -5.61
CA ALA A 58 -36.23 -10.34 -6.20
C ALA A 58 -36.49 -10.92 -7.60
N LEU A 59 -35.44 -11.38 -8.29
CA LEU A 59 -35.54 -12.02 -9.61
C LEU A 59 -35.65 -13.56 -9.53
N LEU A 60 -35.02 -14.16 -8.52
CA LEU A 60 -35.03 -15.62 -8.29
C LEU A 60 -36.12 -16.09 -7.33
N GLY A 61 -36.71 -15.18 -6.55
CA GLY A 61 -37.93 -15.41 -5.77
C GLY A 61 -39.16 -15.01 -6.56
#